data_AF-A0A556M9P1-F1
#
_entry.id   AF-A0A556M9P1-F1
#
_cell.length_a   1.000
_cell.length_b   1.000
_cell.length_c   1.000
_cell.angle_alpha   90.00
_cell.angle_beta   90.00
_cell.angle_gamma   90.00
#
_symmetry.space_group_name_H-M   'P 1'
#
loop_
_entity.id
_entity.type
_entity.pdbx_description
1 polymer ?
#
loop_
_entity_poly.entity_id
_entity_poly.type
_entity_poly.pdbx_seq_one_letter_code
_entity_poly.pdbx_strand_id
1 'polypeptide(L)'
;MPSKIKAFFKNLGPGLVTGASDDDPSGVATYSQAGAGFGLATLWTALITFPLMAAIQEMCARIGTVTSSGLPGTLKAHYPKWVLYALLVITVPAIVLNIGADIQSMGAVTHLIIPAVPDFVFSIFFTALLIFVIVRFDYDRIASILKWLCLVLLLYL
;
A
#
# COMPACT_ATOMS: atom_id res chain seq x y z
N MET A 1 23.49 -4.66 -25.95
CA MET A 1 23.32 -3.89 -24.69
C MET A 1 21.83 -3.60 -24.53
N PRO A 2 21.10 -4.18 -23.56
CA PRO A 2 19.70 -3.81 -23.38
C PRO A 2 19.64 -2.33 -23.01
N SER A 3 18.81 -1.55 -23.71
CA SER A 3 18.73 -0.11 -23.56
C SER A 3 18.45 0.28 -22.11
N LYS A 4 19.18 1.28 -21.58
CA LYS A 4 19.02 1.81 -20.21
C LYS A 4 17.56 2.09 -19.83
N ILE A 5 16.73 2.41 -20.83
CA ILE A 5 15.28 2.61 -20.72
C ILE A 5 14.57 1.33 -20.27
N LYS A 6 14.86 0.18 -20.87
CA LYS A 6 14.21 -1.10 -20.53
C LYS A 6 14.58 -1.57 -19.12
N ALA A 7 15.81 -1.28 -18.68
CA ALA A 7 16.26 -1.52 -17.31
C ALA A 7 15.60 -0.57 -16.30
N PHE A 8 15.45 0.72 -16.65
CA PHE A 8 14.74 1.71 -15.84
C PHE A 8 13.28 1.33 -15.60
N PHE A 9 12.53 0.95 -16.65
CA PHE A 9 11.15 0.48 -16.51
C PHE A 9 11.02 -0.82 -15.70
N LYS A 10 12.04 -1.68 -15.70
CA LYS A 10 12.07 -2.90 -14.87
C LYS A 10 12.34 -2.57 -13.41
N ASN A 11 13.28 -1.66 -13.14
CA ASN A 11 13.65 -1.23 -11.78
C ASN A 11 12.62 -0.28 -11.15
N LEU A 12 11.79 0.40 -11.94
CA LEU A 12 10.69 1.22 -11.44
C LEU A 12 9.57 0.39 -10.80
N GLY A 13 9.47 -0.90 -11.13
CA GLY A 13 8.39 -1.79 -10.66
C GLY A 13 8.19 -1.75 -9.14
N PRO A 14 9.19 -2.09 -8.33
CA PRO A 14 9.02 -2.12 -6.87
C PRO A 14 8.75 -0.74 -6.28
N GLY A 15 9.43 0.32 -6.71
CA GLY A 15 9.20 1.67 -6.18
C GLY A 15 7.83 2.24 -6.54
N LEU A 16 7.36 2.00 -7.77
CA LEU A 16 6.04 2.44 -8.22
C LEU A 16 4.91 1.66 -7.52
N VAL A 17 5.09 0.36 -7.30
CA VAL A 17 4.13 -0.47 -6.56
C VAL A 17 4.05 -0.05 -5.09
N THR A 18 5.19 0.26 -4.45
CA THR A 18 5.21 0.76 -3.06
C THR A 18 4.57 2.15 -2.93
N GLY A 19 4.82 3.06 -3.89
CA GLY A 19 4.16 4.36 -3.92
C GLY A 19 2.64 4.24 -4.15
N ALA A 20 2.23 3.33 -5.05
CA ALA A 20 0.82 3.07 -5.34
C ALA A 20 0.08 2.42 -4.17
N SER A 21 0.77 1.60 -3.37
CA SER A 21 0.17 0.97 -2.19
C SER A 21 -0.12 1.94 -1.05
N ASP A 22 0.45 3.15 -1.08
CA ASP A 22 0.17 4.21 -0.10
C ASP A 22 -1.19 4.90 -0.36
N ASP A 23 -1.77 4.69 -1.55
CA ASP A 23 -3.12 5.13 -1.93
C ASP A 23 -4.10 3.95 -1.89
N ASP A 24 -4.18 3.33 -0.71
CA ASP A 24 -5.11 2.24 -0.43
C ASP A 24 -6.56 2.76 -0.25
N PRO A 25 -7.59 1.89 -0.37
CA PRO A 25 -8.98 2.30 -0.20
C PRO A 25 -9.24 3.03 1.13
N SER A 26 -8.55 2.65 2.21
CA SER A 26 -8.64 3.34 3.50
C SER A 26 -8.08 4.77 3.45
N GLY A 27 -6.95 5.00 2.76
CA GLY A 27 -6.38 6.30 2.48
C GLY A 27 -7.32 7.18 1.67
N VAL A 28 -7.84 6.67 0.54
CA VAL A 28 -8.80 7.38 -0.31
C VAL A 28 -10.05 7.78 0.47
N ALA A 29 -10.58 6.88 1.31
CA ALA A 29 -11.74 7.18 2.15
C ALA A 29 -11.44 8.30 3.17
N THR A 30 -10.25 8.29 3.76
CA THR A 30 -9.82 9.32 4.73
C THR A 30 -9.66 10.68 4.06
N TYR A 31 -8.98 10.74 2.91
CA TYR A 31 -8.80 11.99 2.17
C TYR A 31 -10.13 12.53 1.63
N SER A 32 -11.04 11.65 1.20
CA SER A 32 -12.38 12.04 0.74
C SER A 32 -13.24 12.61 1.89
N GLN A 33 -13.20 11.99 3.07
CA GLN A 33 -13.90 12.50 4.25
C GLN A 33 -13.32 13.85 4.72
N ALA A 34 -11.99 13.96 4.76
CA ALA A 34 -11.32 15.21 5.10
C ALA A 34 -11.62 16.32 4.09
N GLY A 35 -11.64 16.01 2.79
CA GLY A 35 -12.02 16.94 1.72
C GLY A 35 -13.48 17.38 1.81
N ALA A 36 -14.40 16.47 2.15
CA ALA A 36 -15.81 16.82 2.36
C ALA A 36 -16.01 17.75 3.58
N GLY A 37 -15.23 17.56 4.65
CA GLY A 37 -15.32 18.38 5.87
C GLY A 37 -14.60 19.72 5.80
N PHE A 38 -13.41 19.76 5.19
CA PHE A 38 -12.52 20.93 5.21
C PHE A 38 -12.35 21.61 3.84
N GLY A 39 -12.97 21.08 2.78
CA GLY A 39 -12.81 21.59 1.42
C GLY A 39 -11.35 21.60 0.97
N LEU A 40 -10.91 22.70 0.37
CA LEU A 40 -9.54 22.87 -0.13
C LEU A 40 -8.54 23.33 0.96
N ALA A 41 -8.98 23.51 2.20
CA ALA A 41 -8.16 24.08 3.26
C ALA A 41 -6.97 23.20 3.67
N THR A 42 -7.02 21.89 3.38
CA THR A 42 -5.94 20.93 3.69
C THR A 42 -4.96 20.75 2.53
N LEU A 43 -5.21 21.32 1.34
CA LEU A 43 -4.39 21.05 0.16
C LEU A 43 -2.94 21.53 0.31
N TRP A 44 -2.70 22.56 1.12
CA TRP A 44 -1.34 23.05 1.39
C TRP A 44 -0.48 22.03 2.14
N THR A 45 -1.08 21.10 2.90
CA THR A 45 -0.30 20.09 3.63
C THR A 45 0.37 19.13 2.67
N ALA A 46 -0.22 18.87 1.49
CA ALA A 46 0.34 18.01 0.46
C ALA A 46 1.73 18.47 0.00
N LEU A 47 1.97 19.79 -0.05
CA LEU A 47 3.27 20.36 -0.44
C LEU A 47 4.39 20.00 0.56
N ILE A 48 4.04 19.75 1.82
CA ILE A 48 4.99 19.41 2.89
C ILE A 48 5.06 17.90 3.09
N THR A 49 3.91 17.21 3.06
CA THR A 49 3.85 15.76 3.28
C THR A 49 4.48 14.97 2.13
N PHE A 50 4.37 15.44 0.89
CA PHE A 50 4.98 14.79 -0.27
C PHE A 50 6.51 14.65 -0.18
N PRO A 51 7.31 15.73 0.03
CA PRO A 51 8.76 15.59 0.14
C PRO A 51 9.17 14.79 1.38
N LEU A 52 8.40 14.88 2.48
CA LEU A 52 8.64 14.09 3.68
C LEU A 52 8.46 12.58 3.42
N MET A 53 7.36 12.20 2.78
CA MET A 53 7.09 10.81 2.41
C MET A 53 8.16 10.28 1.45
N ALA A 54 8.54 11.07 0.44
CA ALA A 54 9.61 10.71 -0.49
C ALA A 54 10.94 10.44 0.24
N ALA A 55 11.32 11.30 1.19
CA ALA A 55 12.53 11.11 1.99
C ALA A 55 12.47 9.83 2.85
N ILE A 56 11.32 9.56 3.48
CA ILE A 56 11.13 8.34 4.30
C ILE A 56 11.21 7.09 3.43
N GLN A 57 10.52 7.06 2.29
CA GLN A 57 10.58 5.93 1.37
C GLN A 57 11.99 5.71 0.80
N GLU A 58 12.72 6.79 0.48
CA GLU A 58 14.11 6.69 0.03
C GLU A 58 15.02 6.08 1.12
N MET A 59 14.87 6.49 2.38
CA MET A 59 15.61 5.92 3.50
C MET A 59 15.30 4.42 3.67
N CYS A 60 14.02 4.04 3.63
CA CYS A 60 13.59 2.64 3.70
C CYS A 60 14.18 1.82 2.55
N ALA A 61 14.17 2.36 1.32
CA ALA A 61 14.75 1.71 0.15
C ALA A 61 16.26 1.51 0.29
N ARG A 62 16.99 2.53 0.77
CA ARG A 62 18.45 2.45 1.04
C ARG A 62 18.77 1.41 2.11
N ILE A 63 18.00 1.35 3.19
CA ILE A 63 18.19 0.35 4.25
C ILE A 63 17.93 -1.06 3.69
N GLY A 64 16.87 -1.23 2.91
CA GLY A 64 16.53 -2.50 2.27
C GLY A 64 17.60 -2.99 1.30
N THR A 65 18.16 -2.10 0.48
CA THR A 65 19.22 -2.45 -0.49
C THR A 65 20.55 -2.78 0.18
N VAL A 66 20.94 -2.05 1.24
CA VAL A 66 22.20 -2.31 1.96
C VAL A 66 22.11 -3.56 2.81
N THR A 67 20.99 -3.77 3.51
CA THR A 67 20.89 -4.87 4.50
C THR A 67 20.38 -6.17 3.89
N SER A 68 19.85 -6.13 2.65
CA SER A 68 19.23 -7.29 1.97
C SER A 68 18.21 -8.04 2.83
N SER A 69 17.61 -7.33 3.78
CA SER A 69 16.66 -7.84 4.78
C SER A 69 15.66 -6.74 5.09
N GLY A 70 14.41 -7.14 5.37
CA GLY A 70 13.36 -6.19 5.76
C GLY A 70 13.67 -5.50 7.09
N LEU A 71 13.03 -4.35 7.34
CA LEU A 71 13.15 -3.56 8.58
C LEU A 71 13.09 -4.40 9.87
N PRO A 72 12.16 -5.37 10.04
CA PRO A 72 12.15 -6.21 11.24
C PRO A 72 13.41 -7.11 11.37
N GLY A 73 13.97 -7.57 10.25
CA GLY A 73 15.19 -8.36 10.21
C GLY A 73 16.43 -7.55 10.56
N THR A 74 16.51 -6.31 10.08
CA THR A 74 17.61 -5.40 10.42
C THR A 74 17.57 -4.99 11.90
N LEU A 75 16.37 -4.75 12.43
CA LEU A 75 16.15 -4.44 13.84
C LEU A 75 16.53 -5.61 14.75
N LYS A 76 16.17 -6.85 14.38
CA LYS A 76 16.56 -8.06 15.11
C LYS A 76 18.07 -8.23 15.21
N ALA A 77 18.81 -7.81 14.18
CA ALA A 77 20.26 -7.96 14.09
C ALA A 77 21.03 -6.88 14.87
N HIS A 78 20.53 -5.64 14.91
CA HIS A 78 21.27 -4.49 15.46
C HIS A 78 20.72 -3.93 16.77
N TYR A 79 19.48 -4.30 17.15
CA TYR A 79 18.81 -3.76 18.33
C TYR A 79 18.43 -4.86 19.34
N PRO A 80 18.31 -4.50 20.63
CA PRO A 80 17.86 -5.44 21.64
C PRO A 80 16.40 -5.85 21.38
N LYS A 81 16.07 -7.09 21.74
CA LYS A 81 14.77 -7.73 21.44
C LYS A 81 13.55 -6.91 21.91
N TRP A 82 13.68 -6.12 22.97
CA TRP A 82 12.58 -5.30 23.49
C TRP A 82 12.10 -4.23 22.49
N VAL A 83 13.02 -3.61 21.73
CA VAL A 83 12.69 -2.62 20.70
C VAL A 83 11.92 -3.28 19.56
N LEU A 84 12.33 -4.49 19.18
CA LEU A 84 11.62 -5.28 18.17
C LEU A 84 10.22 -5.65 18.63
N TYR A 85 10.03 -6.09 19.88
CA TYR A 85 8.69 -6.40 20.40
C TYR A 85 7.82 -5.14 20.49
N ALA A 86 8.37 -4.01 20.92
CA ALA A 86 7.64 -2.74 20.95
C ALA A 86 7.17 -2.33 19.55
N LEU A 87 8.06 -2.41 18.55
CA LEU A 87 7.70 -2.13 17.16
C LEU A 87 6.59 -3.09 16.68
N LEU A 88 6.72 -4.39 16.92
CA LEU A 88 5.72 -5.38 16.50
C LEU A 88 4.35 -5.12 17.14
N VAL A 89 4.30 -4.79 18.43
CA VAL A 89 3.05 -4.50 19.14
C VAL A 89 2.36 -3.26 18.58
N ILE A 90 3.10 -2.27 18.08
CA ILE A 90 2.52 -1.07 17.47
C ILE A 90 2.13 -1.32 16.02
N THR A 91 3.01 -1.93 15.23
CA THR A 91 2.86 -2.08 13.79
C THR A 91 1.88 -3.19 13.40
N VAL A 92 1.85 -4.31 14.11
CA VAL A 92 0.96 -5.44 13.75
C VAL A 92 -0.51 -5.04 13.81
N PRO A 93 -1.03 -4.43 14.90
CA PRO A 93 -2.42 -3.97 14.93
C PRO A 93 -2.71 -2.93 13.86
N ALA A 94 -1.78 -2.00 13.60
CA ALA A 94 -1.96 -0.98 12.57
C ALA A 94 -2.12 -1.59 11.18
N ILE A 95 -1.25 -2.55 10.81
CA ILE A 95 -1.33 -3.25 9.52
C ILE A 95 -2.61 -4.08 9.42
N VAL A 96 -2.98 -4.82 10.49
CA VAL A 96 -4.19 -5.65 10.49
C VAL A 96 -5.46 -4.81 10.35
N LEU A 97 -5.53 -3.69 11.07
CA LEU A 97 -6.65 -2.76 10.95
C LEU A 97 -6.71 -2.13 9.57
N ASN A 98 -5.55 -1.79 8.97
CA ASN A 98 -5.51 -1.22 7.63
C ASN A 98 -6.05 -2.20 6.58
N ILE A 99 -5.54 -3.44 6.58
CA ILE A 99 -6.03 -4.50 5.69
C ILE A 99 -7.54 -4.73 5.89
N GLY A 100 -8.02 -4.70 7.14
CA GLY A 100 -9.44 -4.81 7.44
C GLY A 100 -10.27 -3.66 6.85
N ALA A 101 -9.80 -2.42 6.99
CA ALA A 101 -10.45 -1.23 6.43
C ALA A 101 -10.50 -1.26 4.90
N ASP A 102 -9.43 -1.75 4.25
CA ASP A 102 -9.38 -1.90 2.79
C ASP A 102 -10.41 -2.90 2.29
N ILE A 103 -10.47 -4.09 2.90
CA ILE A 103 -11.44 -5.15 2.53
C ILE A 103 -12.88 -4.68 2.75
N GLN A 104 -13.13 -3.93 3.83
CA GLN A 104 -14.44 -3.34 4.09
C GLN A 104 -14.80 -2.29 3.03
N SER A 105 -13.86 -1.42 2.68
CA SER A 105 -14.07 -0.37 1.68
C SER A 105 -14.34 -0.96 0.29
N MET A 106 -13.62 -2.01 -0.11
CA MET A 106 -13.89 -2.76 -1.35
C MET A 106 -15.29 -3.39 -1.36
N GLY A 107 -15.73 -3.96 -0.23
CA GLY A 107 -17.08 -4.49 -0.05
C GLY A 107 -18.15 -3.41 -0.15
N ALA A 108 -17.93 -2.25 0.46
CA ALA A 108 -18.85 -1.12 0.41
C ALA A 108 -18.99 -0.55 -1.01
N VAL A 109 -17.89 -0.37 -1.75
CA VAL A 109 -17.91 0.14 -3.13
C VAL A 109 -18.63 -0.85 -4.06
N THR A 110 -18.42 -2.15 -3.90
CA THR A 110 -19.11 -3.16 -4.71
C THR A 110 -20.60 -3.24 -4.41
N HIS A 111 -21.01 -3.06 -3.15
CA HIS A 111 -22.41 -2.93 -2.79
C HIS A 111 -23.08 -1.73 -3.48
N LEU A 112 -22.38 -0.61 -3.67
CA LEU A 112 -22.90 0.55 -4.42
C LEU A 112 -23.13 0.24 -5.91
N ILE A 113 -22.33 -0.64 -6.51
CA ILE A 113 -22.46 -1.04 -7.92
C ILE A 113 -23.55 -2.12 -8.09
N ILE A 114 -23.63 -3.07 -7.16
CA ILE A 114 -24.60 -4.17 -7.17
C ILE A 114 -25.37 -4.16 -5.83
N PRO A 115 -26.46 -3.39 -5.72
CA PRO A 115 -27.21 -3.22 -4.47
C PRO A 115 -27.90 -4.50 -3.97
N ALA A 116 -27.97 -5.52 -4.81
CA ALA A 116 -28.69 -6.76 -4.53
C ALA A 116 -28.00 -7.66 -3.48
N VAL A 117 -26.72 -7.44 -3.18
CA VAL A 117 -25.93 -8.30 -2.29
C VAL A 117 -25.33 -7.48 -1.15
N PRO A 118 -25.41 -7.94 0.13
CA PRO A 118 -24.82 -7.23 1.26
C PRO A 118 -23.30 -7.06 1.16
N ASP A 119 -22.81 -5.94 1.68
CA ASP A 119 -21.40 -5.57 1.81
C ASP A 119 -20.54 -6.69 2.45
N PHE A 120 -21.04 -7.33 3.50
CA PHE A 120 -20.34 -8.41 4.21
C PHE A 120 -20.03 -9.61 3.31
N VAL A 121 -20.94 -9.95 2.39
CA VAL A 121 -20.77 -11.08 1.46
C VAL A 121 -19.65 -10.76 0.46
N PHE A 122 -19.60 -9.52 -0.02
CA PHE A 122 -18.52 -9.06 -0.90
C PHE A 122 -17.17 -9.02 -0.18
N SER A 123 -17.11 -8.55 1.06
CA SER A 123 -15.86 -8.55 1.85
C SER A 123 -15.31 -9.96 2.09
N ILE A 124 -16.18 -10.94 2.37
CA ILE A 124 -15.77 -12.36 2.48
C ILE A 124 -15.25 -12.86 1.12
N PHE A 125 -15.95 -12.55 0.03
CA PHE A 125 -15.53 -12.93 -1.32
C PHE A 125 -14.16 -12.36 -1.68
N PHE A 126 -13.92 -11.06 -1.45
CA PHE A 126 -12.62 -10.43 -1.69
C PHE A 126 -11.52 -11.03 -0.82
N THR A 127 -11.81 -11.34 0.43
CA THR A 127 -10.84 -12.01 1.32
C THR A 127 -10.45 -13.38 0.78
N ALA A 128 -11.43 -14.20 0.38
CA ALA A 128 -11.20 -15.52 -0.20
C ALA A 128 -10.42 -15.43 -1.53
N LEU A 129 -10.77 -14.45 -2.38
CA LEU A 129 -10.08 -14.18 -3.63
C LEU A 129 -8.61 -13.77 -3.40
N LEU A 130 -8.36 -12.86 -2.46
CA LEU A 130 -7.00 -12.40 -2.12
C LEU A 130 -6.15 -13.55 -1.58
N ILE A 131 -6.68 -14.38 -0.67
CA ILE A 131 -5.97 -15.56 -0.16
C ILE A 131 -5.65 -16.52 -1.31
N PHE A 132 -6.62 -16.79 -2.19
CA PHE A 132 -6.41 -17.65 -3.36
C PHE A 132 -5.30 -17.11 -4.28
N VAL A 133 -5.31 -15.81 -4.57
CA VAL A 133 -4.32 -15.16 -5.42
C VAL A 133 -2.93 -15.22 -4.78
N ILE A 134 -2.81 -14.91 -3.49
CA ILE A 134 -1.53 -14.94 -2.76
C ILE A 134 -0.93 -16.34 -2.72
N VAL A 135 -1.75 -17.38 -2.53
CA VAL A 135 -1.27 -18.77 -2.48
C VAL A 135 -0.90 -19.28 -3.87
N ARG A 136 -1.61 -18.85 -4.92
CA ARG A 136 -1.51 -19.44 -6.26
C ARG A 136 -0.50 -18.75 -7.18
N PHE A 137 -0.22 -17.46 -6.97
CA PHE A 137 0.62 -16.66 -7.85
C PHE A 137 1.93 -16.22 -7.20
N ASP A 138 3.02 -16.32 -7.97
CA ASP A 138 4.33 -15.80 -7.57
C ASP A 138 4.31 -14.26 -7.48
N TYR A 139 5.03 -13.72 -6.49
CA TYR A 139 5.14 -12.28 -6.21
C TYR A 139 5.49 -11.46 -7.46
N ASP A 140 6.37 -11.97 -8.33
CA ASP A 140 6.78 -11.27 -9.55
C ASP A 140 5.61 -11.05 -10.54
N ARG A 141 4.66 -11.98 -10.61
CA ARG A 141 3.46 -11.81 -11.45
C ARG A 141 2.48 -10.82 -10.83
N ILE A 142 2.29 -10.88 -9.52
CA ILE A 142 1.41 -9.95 -8.79
C ILE A 142 1.95 -8.52 -8.94
N ALA A 143 3.24 -8.31 -8.69
CA ALA A 143 3.88 -7.00 -8.82
C ALA A 143 3.79 -6.44 -10.24
N SER A 144 3.92 -7.28 -11.28
CA SER A 144 3.75 -6.84 -12.66
C SER A 144 2.31 -6.43 -12.99
N ILE A 145 1.30 -7.12 -12.44
CA ILE A 145 -0.12 -6.78 -12.62
C ILE A 145 -0.44 -5.48 -11.88
N LEU A 146 -0.02 -5.36 -10.62
CA LEU A 146 -0.21 -4.17 -9.80
C LEU A 146 0.41 -2.92 -10.42
N LYS A 147 1.57 -3.05 -11.08
CA LYS A 147 2.18 -1.94 -11.82
C LYS A 147 1.26 -1.33 -12.87
N TRP A 148 0.53 -2.16 -13.60
CA TRP A 148 -0.45 -1.69 -14.59
C TRP A 148 -1.74 -1.22 -13.94
N LEU A 149 -2.16 -1.85 -12.84
CA LEU A 149 -3.32 -1.42 -12.06
C LEU A 149 -3.12 -0.02 -11.45
N CYS A 150 -1.90 0.31 -11.04
CA CYS A 150 -1.54 1.64 -10.54
C CYS A 150 -1.79 2.75 -11.59
N LEU A 151 -1.69 2.46 -12.89
CA LEU A 151 -2.02 3.45 -13.92
C LEU A 151 -3.51 3.82 -13.93
N VAL A 152 -4.38 3.00 -13.32
CA VAL A 152 -5.80 3.35 -13.13
C VAL A 152 -5.96 4.44 -12.07
N LEU A 153 -5.06 4.55 -11.08
CA LEU A 153 -5.09 5.61 -10.08
C LEU A 153 -4.82 7.00 -10.71
N LEU A 154 -4.10 7.07 -11.83
CA LEU A 154 -3.93 8.32 -12.59
C LEU A 154 -5.24 8.83 -13.21
N LEU A 155 -6.28 8.00 -13.27
CA LEU A 155 -7.61 8.40 -13.75
C LEU A 155 -8.35 9.29 -12.74
N TYR A 156 -7.84 9.37 -11.51
CA TYR A 156 -8.37 10.23 -10.42
C TYR A 156 -7.92 11.71 -10.54
N LEU A 157 -6.96 11.99 -11.43
CA LEU A 157 -6.36 13.30 -11.68
C LEU A 157 -7.02 14.00 -12.88
#